data_AF-A0A9P8EE86-F1
#
_entry.id   AF-A0A9P8EE86-F1
#
_cell.length_a   1.000
_cell.length_b   1.000
_cell.length_c   1.000
_cell.angle_alpha   90.00
_cell.angle_beta   90.00
_cell.angle_gamma   90.00
#
_symmetry.space_group_name_H-M   'P 1'
#
loop_
_entity.id
_entity.type
_entity.pdbx_description
1 polymer ?
#
loop_
_entity_poly.entity_id
_entity_poly.type
_entity_poly.pdbx_seq_one_letter_code
_entity_poly.pdbx_strand_id
1 'polypeptide(L)'
;MARRTRTESRFAWSTIFYLLLVLLAPMVLFGSNARAQESGEKAVSGPVIGIDLGTTYSCVGIMKGGKVEILVNDQGNRITPSYVAWNDEERLVGDAAKNQYASNPERTVFDIKRLIGRKFNDKDVQRDMKHFPF
;
A
#
# COMPACT_ATOMS: atom_id res chain seq x y z
N MET A 1 65.70 -7.01 54.14
CA MET A 1 65.51 -7.76 52.87
C MET A 1 64.01 -7.93 52.64
N ALA A 2 63.46 -7.26 51.63
CA ALA A 2 62.01 -7.04 51.46
C ALA A 2 61.26 -8.30 50.98
N ARG A 3 60.27 -8.77 51.75
CA ARG A 3 59.30 -9.78 51.28
C ARG A 3 58.11 -9.04 50.68
N ARG A 4 58.19 -8.77 49.36
CA ARG A 4 57.14 -8.11 48.58
C ARG A 4 55.88 -8.96 48.62
N THR A 5 54.78 -8.34 49.04
CA THR A 5 53.45 -8.90 49.30
C THR A 5 52.85 -9.54 48.03
N ARG A 6 52.73 -10.88 48.01
CA ARG A 6 52.08 -11.64 46.91
C ARG A 6 50.57 -11.83 47.11
N THR A 7 50.00 -11.19 48.14
CA THR A 7 48.61 -11.41 48.57
C THR A 7 47.64 -10.43 47.92
N GLU A 8 48.08 -9.22 47.56
CA GLU A 8 47.18 -8.19 47.00
C GLU A 8 46.72 -8.49 45.57
N SER A 9 47.54 -9.15 44.74
CA SER A 9 47.17 -9.43 43.35
C SER A 9 46.06 -10.47 43.23
N ARG A 10 46.00 -11.46 44.14
CA ARG A 10 44.96 -12.50 44.11
C ARG A 10 43.60 -11.93 44.54
N PHE A 11 43.62 -11.00 45.49
CA PHE A 11 42.42 -10.32 45.96
C PHE A 11 41.87 -9.35 44.90
N ALA A 12 42.75 -8.52 44.32
CA ALA A 12 42.38 -7.59 43.24
C ALA A 12 41.85 -8.30 41.99
N TRP A 13 42.42 -9.44 41.60
CA TRP A 13 41.95 -10.19 40.44
C TRP A 13 40.63 -10.92 40.73
N SER A 14 40.42 -11.41 41.95
CA SER A 14 39.13 -11.98 42.33
C SER A 14 38.03 -10.93 42.36
N THR A 15 38.28 -9.72 42.88
CA THR A 15 37.28 -8.65 42.92
C THR A 15 36.97 -8.13 41.52
N ILE A 16 37.98 -7.98 40.65
CA ILE A 16 37.78 -7.63 39.24
C ILE A 16 36.98 -8.72 38.51
N PHE A 17 37.29 -9.99 38.75
CA PHE A 17 36.56 -11.11 38.15
C PHE A 17 35.09 -11.15 38.61
N TYR A 18 34.84 -10.96 39.90
CA TYR A 18 33.47 -10.88 40.44
C TYR A 18 32.71 -9.65 39.93
N LEU A 19 33.36 -8.49 39.81
CA LEU A 19 32.75 -7.29 39.24
C LEU A 19 32.42 -7.47 37.76
N LEU A 20 33.29 -8.12 36.98
CA LEU A 20 33.02 -8.49 35.59
C LEU A 20 31.85 -9.47 35.47
N LEU A 21 31.77 -10.46 36.37
CA LEU A 21 30.68 -11.43 36.39
C LEU A 21 29.34 -10.77 36.73
N VAL A 22 29.33 -9.85 37.69
CA VAL A 22 28.14 -9.07 38.07
C VAL A 22 27.73 -8.06 36.98
N LEU A 23 28.68 -7.50 36.22
CA LEU A 23 28.40 -6.59 35.11
C LEU A 23 27.94 -7.30 33.82
N LEU A 24 28.45 -8.51 33.57
CA LEU A 24 28.08 -9.30 32.38
C LEU A 24 26.85 -10.19 32.61
N ALA A 25 26.55 -10.61 33.84
CA ALA A 25 25.37 -11.42 34.15
C ALA A 25 24.03 -10.77 33.73
N PRO A 26 23.78 -9.46 33.90
CA PRO A 26 22.59 -8.80 33.38
C PRO A 26 22.56 -8.85 31.85
N MET A 27 23.70 -8.81 31.16
CA MET A 27 23.74 -8.84 29.69
C MET A 27 23.36 -10.22 29.13
N VAL A 28 23.65 -11.29 29.88
CA VAL A 28 23.29 -12.68 29.52
C VAL A 28 21.87 -13.03 29.96
N LEU A 29 21.40 -12.50 31.11
CA LEU A 29 20.04 -12.74 31.64
C LEU A 29 18.97 -11.82 31.03
N PHE A 30 19.33 -10.58 30.70
CA PHE A 30 18.53 -9.67 29.86
C PHE A 30 19.01 -9.77 28.41
N GLY A 31 19.12 -11.02 27.92
CA GLY A 31 19.38 -11.30 26.52
C GLY A 31 18.54 -10.35 25.66
N SER A 32 19.22 -9.62 24.79
CA SER A 32 18.58 -8.68 23.88
C SER A 32 17.55 -9.46 23.06
N ASN A 33 16.29 -9.39 23.48
CA ASN A 33 15.18 -9.77 22.63
C ASN A 33 15.19 -8.73 21.50
N ALA A 34 15.99 -8.99 20.46
CA ALA A 34 15.79 -8.38 19.16
C ALA A 34 14.36 -8.75 18.78
N ARG A 35 13.41 -7.86 19.09
CA ARG A 35 12.07 -7.94 18.51
C ARG A 35 12.27 -7.73 17.03
N ALA A 36 12.37 -8.84 16.30
CA ALA A 36 11.99 -8.83 14.91
C ALA A 36 10.59 -8.22 14.88
N GLN A 37 10.47 -7.05 14.27
CA GLN A 37 9.18 -6.47 13.96
C GLN A 37 8.59 -7.39 12.91
N GLU A 38 7.87 -8.43 13.34
CA GLU A 38 6.98 -9.14 12.46
C GLU A 38 6.05 -8.09 11.87
N SER A 39 6.19 -7.88 10.56
CA SER A 39 5.23 -7.13 9.78
C SER A 39 3.92 -7.90 9.85
N GLY A 40 3.18 -7.68 10.93
CA GLY A 40 1.88 -8.28 11.17
C GLY A 40 1.04 -8.05 9.93
N GLU A 41 0.57 -9.14 9.34
CA GLU A 41 -0.38 -9.14 8.25
C GLU A 41 -1.54 -8.23 8.67
N LYS A 42 -1.68 -7.06 8.05
CA LYS A 42 -2.83 -6.20 8.31
C LYS A 42 -4.05 -6.96 7.84
N ALA A 43 -4.78 -7.56 8.77
CA ALA A 43 -6.09 -8.14 8.48
C ALA A 43 -6.92 -7.07 7.76
N VAL A 44 -7.34 -7.37 6.52
CA VAL A 44 -8.19 -6.47 5.75
C VAL A 44 -9.48 -6.29 6.53
N SER A 45 -9.69 -5.07 7.03
CA SER A 45 -10.79 -4.69 7.90
C SER A 45 -11.72 -3.76 7.12
N GLY A 46 -13.01 -4.06 7.11
CA GLY A 46 -14.03 -3.23 6.47
C GLY A 46 -15.15 -4.05 5.82
N PRO A 47 -16.28 -3.41 5.47
CA PRO A 47 -17.33 -4.08 4.72
C PRO A 47 -16.86 -4.41 3.30
N VAL A 48 -17.30 -5.58 2.80
CA VAL A 48 -17.09 -5.97 1.40
C VAL A 48 -17.97 -5.11 0.50
N ILE A 49 -17.39 -4.61 -0.59
CA ILE A 49 -18.10 -3.84 -1.62
C ILE A 49 -18.23 -4.65 -2.91
N GLY A 50 -19.30 -4.39 -3.65
CA GLY A 50 -19.50 -4.86 -5.02
C GLY A 50 -19.21 -3.72 -5.99
N ILE A 51 -18.39 -3.95 -7.00
CA ILE A 51 -18.07 -2.98 -8.04
C ILE A 51 -18.52 -3.54 -9.38
N ASP A 52 -19.36 -2.78 -10.08
CA ASP A 52 -19.57 -2.96 -11.51
C ASP A 52 -18.61 -2.04 -12.26
N LEU A 53 -17.57 -2.62 -12.84
CA LEU A 53 -16.60 -1.92 -13.67
C LEU A 53 -17.11 -1.93 -15.11
N GLY A 54 -18.00 -1.01 -15.48
CA GLY A 54 -18.60 -0.95 -16.82
C GLY A 54 -17.68 -0.29 -17.87
N THR A 55 -18.13 -0.27 -19.12
CA THR A 55 -17.35 0.31 -20.23
C THR A 55 -17.33 1.84 -20.16
N THR A 56 -18.50 2.45 -20.01
CA THR A 56 -18.67 3.92 -20.01
C THR A 56 -18.89 4.47 -18.60
N TYR A 57 -19.57 3.71 -17.75
CA TYR A 57 -19.86 4.08 -16.37
C TYR A 57 -19.58 2.90 -15.46
N SER A 58 -19.13 3.20 -14.25
CA SER A 58 -18.94 2.23 -13.18
C SER A 58 -19.82 2.59 -11.99
N CYS A 59 -20.10 1.60 -11.16
CA CYS A 59 -20.96 1.71 -9.98
C CYS A 59 -20.36 0.92 -8.83
N VAL A 60 -20.60 1.38 -7.59
CA VAL A 60 -20.17 0.68 -6.39
C VAL A 60 -21.34 0.60 -5.40
N GLY A 61 -21.52 -0.60 -4.83
CA GLY A 61 -22.55 -0.87 -3.84
C GLY A 61 -22.01 -1.64 -2.64
N ILE A 62 -22.74 -1.53 -1.53
CA ILE A 62 -22.47 -2.24 -0.27
C ILE A 62 -23.75 -2.93 0.19
N MET A 63 -23.60 -4.13 0.77
CA MET A 63 -24.71 -4.79 1.47
C MET A 63 -24.72 -4.33 2.93
N LYS A 64 -25.79 -3.64 3.35
CA LYS A 64 -25.95 -3.14 4.72
C LYS A 64 -27.37 -3.43 5.22
N GLY A 65 -27.49 -4.11 6.36
CA GLY A 65 -28.79 -4.41 6.97
C GLY A 65 -29.72 -5.24 6.06
N GLY A 66 -29.17 -6.16 5.26
CA GLY A 66 -29.92 -7.00 4.33
C GLY A 66 -30.43 -6.28 3.08
N LYS A 67 -30.00 -5.04 2.82
CA LYS A 67 -30.32 -4.29 1.61
C LYS A 67 -29.03 -3.84 0.91
N VAL A 68 -29.09 -3.74 -0.42
CA VAL A 68 -28.02 -3.16 -1.23
C VAL A 68 -28.18 -1.65 -1.24
N GLU A 69 -27.11 -0.94 -0.89
CA GLU A 69 -27.01 0.51 -0.98
C GLU A 69 -25.98 0.87 -2.06
N ILE A 70 -26.39 1.68 -3.05
CA ILE A 70 -25.49 2.20 -4.09
C ILE A 70 -24.84 3.48 -3.56
N LEU A 71 -23.51 3.52 -3.52
CA LEU A 71 -22.80 4.68 -2.98
C LEU A 71 -22.85 5.85 -3.99
N VAL A 72 -22.85 7.06 -3.45
CA VAL A 72 -22.72 8.29 -4.24
C VAL A 72 -21.26 8.72 -4.27
N ASN A 73 -20.80 9.24 -5.40
CA ASN A 73 -19.50 9.89 -5.47
C ASN A 73 -19.55 11.30 -4.83
N ASP A 74 -18.40 11.98 -4.83
CA ASP A 74 -18.22 13.34 -4.31
C ASP A 74 -19.09 14.39 -5.03
N GLN A 75 -19.52 14.12 -6.26
CA GLN A 75 -20.45 14.95 -7.04
C GLN A 75 -21.93 14.60 -6.80
N GLY A 76 -22.23 13.60 -5.97
CA GLY A 76 -23.60 13.15 -5.68
C GLY A 76 -24.18 12.17 -6.71
N ASN A 77 -23.39 11.70 -7.67
CA ASN A 77 -23.81 10.74 -8.69
C ASN A 77 -23.67 9.29 -8.17
N ARG A 78 -24.65 8.43 -8.50
CA ARG A 78 -24.60 6.98 -8.18
C ARG A 78 -23.83 6.13 -9.18
N ILE A 79 -23.46 6.71 -10.32
CA ILE A 79 -22.61 6.10 -11.34
C ILE A 79 -21.50 7.10 -11.68
N THR A 80 -20.30 6.60 -11.92
CA THR A 80 -19.13 7.43 -12.20
C THR A 80 -18.59 7.09 -13.60
N PRO A 81 -18.32 8.09 -14.46
CA PRO A 81 -17.74 7.83 -15.77
C PRO A 81 -16.46 7.00 -15.66
N SER A 82 -16.28 6.02 -16.54
CA SER A 82 -15.06 5.20 -16.62
C SER A 82 -13.99 5.90 -17.46
N TYR A 83 -13.63 7.10 -17.00
CA TYR A 83 -12.69 8.02 -17.64
C TYR A 83 -11.52 8.28 -16.70
N VAL A 84 -10.32 8.32 -17.26
CA VAL A 84 -9.10 8.76 -16.57
C VAL A 84 -8.39 9.75 -17.48
N ALA A 85 -8.02 10.90 -16.94
CA ALA A 85 -7.25 11.91 -17.67
C ALA A 85 -6.01 12.32 -16.90
N TRP A 86 -4.99 12.75 -17.62
CA TRP A 86 -3.75 13.27 -17.05
C TRP A 86 -3.55 14.70 -17.52
N ASN A 87 -3.28 15.59 -16.57
CA ASN A 87 -2.68 16.90 -16.84
C ASN A 87 -1.24 16.88 -16.28
N ASP A 88 -0.57 18.02 -16.25
CA ASP A 88 0.83 18.11 -15.82
C ASP A 88 1.00 18.08 -14.29
N GLU A 89 -0.09 18.26 -13.54
CA GLU A 89 -0.09 18.38 -12.08
C GLU A 89 -0.64 17.12 -11.40
N GLU A 90 -1.70 16.53 -11.96
CA GLU A 90 -2.48 15.46 -11.35
C GLU A 90 -3.16 14.52 -12.36
N ARG A 91 -3.71 13.44 -11.80
CA ARG A 91 -4.56 12.48 -12.51
C ARG A 91 -6.02 12.70 -12.12
N LEU A 92 -6.84 13.03 -13.10
CA LEU A 92 -8.29 13.18 -12.95
C LEU A 92 -8.99 11.85 -13.22
N VAL A 93 -10.08 11.57 -12.48
CA VAL A 93 -10.87 10.34 -12.62
C VAL A 93 -12.35 10.69 -12.60
N GLY A 94 -13.17 9.93 -13.33
CA GLY A 94 -14.62 10.05 -13.25
C GLY A 94 -15.17 11.30 -13.93
N ASP A 95 -16.05 12.01 -13.22
CA ASP A 95 -16.73 13.21 -13.74
C ASP A 95 -15.74 14.30 -14.15
N ALA A 96 -14.70 14.54 -13.35
CA ALA A 96 -13.66 15.53 -13.66
C ALA A 96 -12.93 15.21 -14.97
N ALA A 97 -12.52 13.96 -15.17
CA ALA A 97 -11.85 13.52 -16.40
C ALA A 97 -12.77 13.63 -17.63
N LYS A 98 -14.05 13.27 -17.49
CA LYS A 98 -15.04 13.38 -18.57
C LYS A 98 -15.30 14.85 -18.95
N ASN A 99 -15.42 15.74 -17.98
CA ASN A 99 -15.75 17.14 -18.21
C ASN A 99 -14.69 17.89 -19.03
N GLN A 100 -13.41 17.56 -18.85
CA GLN A 100 -12.30 18.19 -19.58
C GLN A 100 -11.92 17.48 -20.89
N TYR A 101 -12.60 16.39 -21.25
CA TYR A 101 -12.28 15.59 -22.45
C TYR A 101 -12.16 16.45 -23.72
N ALA A 102 -13.11 17.37 -23.92
CA ALA A 102 -13.14 18.20 -25.13
C ALA A 102 -11.90 19.10 -25.29
N SER A 103 -11.25 19.49 -24.17
CA SER A 103 -10.05 20.34 -24.18
C SER A 103 -8.74 19.57 -24.16
N ASN A 104 -8.75 18.28 -23.80
CA ASN A 104 -7.54 17.46 -23.66
C ASN A 104 -7.80 16.01 -24.09
N PRO A 105 -8.21 15.79 -25.36
CA PRO A 105 -8.70 14.49 -25.79
C PRO A 105 -7.61 13.42 -25.83
N GLU A 106 -6.39 13.76 -26.25
CA GLU A 106 -5.27 12.82 -26.39
C GLU A 106 -4.76 12.26 -25.05
N ARG A 107 -4.95 13.00 -23.95
CA ARG A 107 -4.55 12.56 -22.59
C ARG A 107 -5.74 12.11 -21.75
N THR A 108 -6.87 11.80 -22.38
CA THR A 108 -8.10 11.36 -21.72
C THR A 108 -8.51 9.99 -22.23
N VAL A 109 -8.34 8.97 -21.40
CA VAL A 109 -8.60 7.57 -21.75
C VAL A 109 -9.99 7.16 -21.25
N PHE A 110 -10.73 6.47 -22.12
CA PHE A 110 -12.05 5.88 -21.85
C PHE A 110 -12.20 4.57 -22.63
N ASP A 111 -13.31 3.85 -22.44
CA ASP A 111 -13.63 2.60 -23.14
C ASP A 111 -12.57 1.48 -22.98
N ILE A 112 -11.69 1.57 -21.97
CA ILE A 112 -10.61 0.61 -21.73
C ILE A 112 -11.09 -0.83 -21.56
N LYS A 113 -12.34 -1.02 -21.10
CA LYS A 113 -12.98 -2.35 -21.01
C LYS A 113 -13.11 -3.06 -22.35
N ARG A 114 -13.08 -2.33 -23.48
CA ARG A 114 -13.03 -2.93 -24.83
C ARG A 114 -11.66 -3.54 -25.14
N LEU A 115 -10.61 -3.02 -24.52
CA LEU A 115 -9.21 -3.38 -24.80
C LEU A 115 -8.64 -4.38 -23.77
N ILE A 116 -9.20 -4.43 -22.55
CA ILE A 116 -8.70 -5.30 -21.48
C ILE A 116 -8.67 -6.77 -21.92
N GLY A 117 -7.54 -7.44 -21.66
CA GLY A 117 -7.35 -8.86 -21.98
C GLY A 117 -7.15 -9.18 -23.47
N ARG A 118 -7.16 -8.17 -24.37
CA ARG A 118 -6.91 -8.37 -25.80
C ARG A 118 -5.45 -8.17 -26.16
N LYS A 119 -5.02 -8.80 -27.25
CA LYS A 119 -3.71 -8.55 -27.86
C LYS A 119 -3.78 -7.32 -28.75
N PHE A 120 -2.67 -6.59 -28.87
CA PHE A 120 -2.60 -5.39 -29.71
C PHE A 120 -3.04 -5.64 -31.17
N ASN A 121 -2.63 -6.77 -31.75
CA ASN A 121 -2.96 -7.14 -33.14
C ASN A 121 -4.38 -7.73 -33.31
N ASP A 122 -5.22 -7.75 -32.27
CA ASP A 122 -6.63 -8.17 -32.39
C ASP A 122 -7.38 -7.23 -33.36
N LYS A 123 -8.20 -7.80 -34.25
CA LYS A 123 -8.97 -7.04 -35.24
C LYS A 123 -9.90 -6.01 -34.59
N ASP A 124 -10.48 -6.35 -33.44
CA ASP A 124 -11.35 -5.42 -32.70
C ASP A 124 -10.54 -4.25 -32.14
N VAL A 125 -9.34 -4.51 -31.59
CA VAL A 125 -8.44 -3.46 -31.09
C VAL A 125 -8.03 -2.52 -32.22
N GLN A 126 -7.58 -3.08 -33.35
CA GLN A 126 -7.18 -2.30 -34.52
C GLN A 126 -8.33 -1.48 -35.14
N ARG A 127 -9.59 -1.95 -35.01
CA ARG A 127 -10.77 -1.19 -35.40
C ARG A 127 -11.04 -0.06 -34.41
N ASP A 128 -11.11 -0.38 -33.12
CA ASP A 128 -11.51 0.56 -32.08
C ASP A 128 -10.48 1.69 -31.93
N MET A 129 -9.17 1.41 -32.11
CA MET A 129 -8.09 2.42 -32.13
C MET A 129 -8.33 3.56 -33.11
N LYS A 130 -9.03 3.33 -34.23
CA LYS A 130 -9.32 4.39 -35.23
C LYS A 130 -10.34 5.41 -34.74
N HIS A 131 -11.02 5.11 -33.63
CA HIS A 131 -12.07 5.94 -33.05
C HIS A 131 -11.62 6.59 -31.73
N PHE A 132 -10.46 6.22 -31.20
CA PHE A 132 -9.92 6.85 -29.99
C PHE A 132 -8.98 7.99 -30.37
N PRO A 133 -9.06 9.13 -29.63
CA PRO A 133 -8.14 10.23 -29.83
C PRO A 133 -6.79 10.03 -29.11
N PHE A 134 -6.61 8.93 -28.38
CA PHE A 134 -5.44 8.58 -27.58
C PHE A 134 -4.78 7.29 -28.09
#